data_AF-A0A382RQY0-F1
#
_entry.id   AF-A0A382RQY0-F1
#
_cell.length_a   1.000
_cell.length_b   1.000
_cell.length_c   1.000
_cell.angle_alpha   90.00
_cell.angle_beta   90.00
_cell.angle_gamma   90.00
#
_symmetry.space_group_name_H-M   'P 1'
#
loop_
_entity.id
_entity.type
_entity.pdbx_description
1 polymer ?
#
loop_
_entity_poly.entity_id
_entity_poly.type
_entity_poly.pdbx_seq_one_letter_code
_entity_poly.pdbx_strand_id
1 'polypeptide(L)'
;MATVSLKLDEIFDLAKKTLLANGCDDETASVLADLIKKAERDGSLSHGLFRLPAYVSGLKSGKINGKARPEVKKISPSVIKVLGNNCLAPMVLNKGLPELIKTAKENGVAVLAINNSHHMAAMWPETEAVAEEGLVAFACTSYKPAVAPAGAIKPLFGTNPISFAWPRPGKTPVVFDMATASMAMGEVQVAKREGHKVPLGTGLTKDGKETTDPGQIADGGVLLPFGGYKGSGIAMMVELLAGALVGDNFSFETAAKDNNDGGPPS
;
A
#
# COMPACT_ATOMS: atom_id res chain seq x y z
N MET A 1 -8.97 6.34 -26.72
CA MET A 1 -9.84 6.25 -25.54
C MET A 1 -10.49 7.60 -25.31
N ALA A 2 -11.74 7.66 -24.85
CA ALA A 2 -12.38 8.90 -24.42
C ALA A 2 -12.11 9.11 -22.93
N THR A 3 -11.74 10.34 -22.53
CA THR A 3 -11.59 10.74 -21.13
C THR A 3 -12.89 11.34 -20.61
N VAL A 4 -13.24 11.05 -19.36
CA VAL A 4 -14.40 11.64 -18.66
C VAL A 4 -13.90 12.39 -17.45
N SER A 5 -14.33 13.65 -17.28
CA SER A 5 -14.04 14.44 -16.09
C SER A 5 -15.07 14.13 -15.00
N LEU A 6 -14.59 13.84 -13.79
CA LEU A 6 -15.42 13.61 -12.60
C LEU A 6 -15.02 14.59 -11.50
N LYS A 7 -16.00 15.10 -10.76
CA LYS A 7 -15.77 15.81 -9.50
C LYS A 7 -15.36 14.82 -8.41
N LEU A 8 -14.69 15.33 -7.37
CA LEU A 8 -14.23 14.50 -6.25
C LEU A 8 -15.39 13.78 -5.53
N ASP A 9 -16.55 14.44 -5.40
CA ASP A 9 -17.73 13.82 -4.80
C ASP A 9 -18.30 12.71 -5.69
N GLU A 10 -18.24 12.86 -7.02
CA GLU A 10 -18.67 11.82 -7.96
C GLU A 10 -17.73 10.59 -7.89
N ILE A 11 -16.42 10.81 -7.69
CA ILE A 11 -15.44 9.73 -7.47
C ILE A 11 -15.74 8.99 -6.15
N PHE A 12 -16.01 9.73 -5.08
CA PHE A 12 -16.37 9.16 -3.78
C PHE A 12 -17.65 8.33 -3.88
N ASP A 13 -18.71 8.89 -4.44
CA ASP A 13 -20.02 8.23 -4.56
C ASP A 13 -19.94 6.98 -5.44
N LEU A 14 -19.18 7.05 -6.55
CA LEU A 14 -18.92 5.90 -7.41
C LEU A 14 -18.25 4.78 -6.63
N ALA A 15 -17.12 5.07 -5.97
CA ALA A 15 -16.37 4.09 -5.21
C ALA A 15 -17.22 3.51 -4.06
N LYS A 16 -17.88 4.36 -3.27
CA LYS A 16 -18.73 3.95 -2.14
C LYS A 16 -19.88 3.06 -2.60
N LYS A 17 -20.62 3.45 -3.65
CA LYS A 17 -21.73 2.66 -4.20
C LYS A 17 -21.25 1.30 -4.71
N THR A 18 -20.11 1.25 -5.40
CA THR A 18 -19.52 -0.01 -5.86
C THR A 18 -19.14 -0.91 -4.69
N LEU A 19 -18.51 -0.38 -3.65
CA LEU A 19 -18.09 -1.17 -2.48
C LEU A 19 -19.29 -1.72 -1.70
N LEU A 20 -20.32 -0.90 -1.46
CA LEU A 20 -21.57 -1.32 -0.82
C LEU A 20 -22.24 -2.46 -1.60
N ALA A 21 -22.31 -2.36 -2.92
CA ALA A 21 -22.90 -3.38 -3.79
C ALA A 21 -22.10 -4.70 -3.80
N ASN A 22 -20.85 -4.70 -3.30
CA ASN A 22 -19.97 -5.86 -3.31
C ASN A 22 -19.58 -6.34 -1.90
N GLY A 23 -20.35 -5.96 -0.87
CA GLY A 23 -20.27 -6.60 0.45
C GLY A 23 -19.61 -5.79 1.57
N CYS A 24 -19.17 -4.56 1.29
CA CYS A 24 -18.79 -3.64 2.37
C CYS A 24 -20.02 -3.13 3.14
N ASP A 25 -19.83 -2.82 4.42
CA ASP A 25 -20.74 -1.93 5.13
C ASP A 25 -20.46 -0.44 4.84
N ASP A 26 -21.32 0.45 5.34
CA ASP A 26 -21.25 1.88 5.06
C ASP A 26 -19.96 2.53 5.56
N GLU A 27 -19.48 2.14 6.75
CA GLU A 27 -18.25 2.66 7.33
C GLU A 27 -17.04 2.27 6.47
N THR A 28 -16.91 0.98 6.16
CA THR A 28 -15.81 0.45 5.34
C THR A 28 -15.81 1.03 3.94
N ALA A 29 -16.99 1.12 3.31
CA ALA A 29 -17.13 1.70 1.99
C ALA A 29 -16.76 3.19 1.98
N SER A 30 -17.15 3.95 3.01
CA SER A 30 -16.84 5.38 3.11
C SER A 30 -15.35 5.64 3.33
N VAL A 31 -14.71 4.88 4.22
CA VAL A 31 -13.27 5.01 4.50
C VAL A 31 -12.45 4.72 3.24
N LEU A 32 -12.74 3.63 2.54
CA LEU A 32 -12.00 3.29 1.31
C LEU A 32 -12.31 4.27 0.16
N ALA A 33 -13.56 4.74 0.03
CA ALA A 33 -13.93 5.73 -0.98
C ALA A 33 -13.24 7.08 -0.75
N ASP A 34 -13.09 7.52 0.50
CA ASP A 34 -12.34 8.75 0.82
C ASP A 34 -10.87 8.65 0.44
N LEU A 35 -10.24 7.49 0.70
CA LEU A 35 -8.86 7.23 0.31
C LEU A 35 -8.68 7.22 -1.21
N ILE A 36 -9.59 6.56 -1.94
CA ILE A 36 -9.60 6.58 -3.41
C ILE A 36 -9.74 8.01 -3.94
N LYS A 37 -10.66 8.79 -3.38
CA LYS A 37 -10.85 10.21 -3.75
C LYS A 37 -9.58 11.04 -3.51
N LYS A 38 -8.91 10.86 -2.37
CA LYS A 38 -7.63 11.54 -2.06
C LYS A 38 -6.54 11.16 -3.07
N ALA A 39 -6.41 9.87 -3.38
CA ALA A 39 -5.45 9.39 -4.36
C ALA A 39 -5.70 9.98 -5.77
N GLU A 40 -6.96 10.04 -6.22
CA GLU A 40 -7.33 10.68 -7.50
C GLU A 40 -7.06 12.18 -7.50
N ARG A 41 -7.46 12.90 -6.43
CA ARG A 41 -7.25 14.35 -6.27
C ARG A 41 -5.78 14.73 -6.46
N ASP A 42 -4.89 13.93 -5.89
CA ASP A 42 -3.46 14.24 -5.82
C ASP A 42 -2.64 13.53 -6.91
N GLY A 43 -3.31 12.93 -7.91
CA GLY A 43 -2.66 12.33 -9.08
C GLY A 43 -1.98 10.98 -8.81
N SER A 44 -2.25 10.35 -7.66
CA SER A 44 -1.79 9.00 -7.32
C SER A 44 -2.65 7.92 -7.99
N LEU A 45 -2.78 7.97 -9.33
CA LEU A 45 -3.75 7.20 -10.11
C LEU A 45 -3.62 5.68 -9.92
N SER A 46 -2.40 5.18 -9.72
CA SER A 46 -2.15 3.75 -9.45
C SER A 46 -2.73 3.26 -8.12
N HIS A 47 -3.21 4.15 -7.25
CA HIS A 47 -3.82 3.85 -5.95
C HIS A 47 -5.25 4.42 -5.80
N GLY A 48 -5.77 5.09 -6.84
CA GLY A 48 -7.16 5.57 -6.90
C GLY A 48 -8.14 4.53 -7.44
N LEU A 49 -9.03 4.94 -8.35
CA LEU A 49 -10.06 4.12 -9.00
C LEU A 49 -9.46 2.91 -9.73
N PHE A 50 -8.19 2.97 -10.15
CA PHE A 50 -7.46 1.83 -10.71
C PHE A 50 -7.52 0.59 -9.81
N ARG A 51 -7.56 0.76 -8.47
CA ARG A 51 -7.59 -0.35 -7.51
C ARG A 51 -8.97 -0.90 -7.23
N LEU A 52 -10.03 -0.16 -7.55
CA LEU A 52 -11.42 -0.53 -7.22
C LEU A 52 -11.80 -1.94 -7.75
N PRO A 53 -11.45 -2.35 -8.98
CA PRO A 53 -11.72 -3.71 -9.44
C PRO A 53 -11.07 -4.81 -8.58
N ALA A 54 -9.82 -4.62 -8.15
CA ALA A 54 -9.12 -5.60 -7.30
C ALA A 54 -9.77 -5.70 -5.91
N TYR A 55 -10.20 -4.59 -5.33
CA TYR A 55 -10.98 -4.61 -4.09
C TYR A 55 -12.28 -5.38 -4.24
N VAL A 56 -13.02 -5.16 -5.34
CA VAL A 56 -14.24 -5.91 -5.65
C VAL A 56 -13.96 -7.41 -5.79
N SER A 57 -12.88 -7.81 -6.47
CA SER A 57 -12.50 -9.23 -6.58
C SER A 57 -12.23 -9.86 -5.21
N GLY A 58 -11.46 -9.19 -4.36
CA GLY A 58 -11.17 -9.69 -3.01
C GLY A 58 -12.39 -9.76 -2.09
N LEU A 59 -13.34 -8.84 -2.25
CA LEU A 59 -14.61 -8.89 -1.52
C LEU A 59 -15.50 -10.04 -1.99
N LYS A 60 -15.62 -10.23 -3.32
CA LYS A 60 -16.44 -11.31 -3.90
C LYS A 60 -15.93 -12.70 -3.58
N SER A 61 -14.61 -12.87 -3.48
CA SER A 61 -14.00 -14.15 -3.12
C SER A 61 -14.07 -14.46 -1.62
N GLY A 62 -14.43 -13.48 -0.79
CA GLY A 62 -14.39 -13.59 0.68
C GLY A 62 -12.99 -13.46 1.28
N LYS A 63 -11.95 -13.22 0.46
CA LYS A 63 -10.59 -12.93 0.96
C LYS A 63 -10.60 -11.67 1.81
N ILE A 64 -11.27 -10.62 1.34
CA ILE A 64 -11.48 -9.37 2.09
C ILE A 64 -12.85 -9.45 2.76
N ASN A 65 -12.89 -9.23 4.07
CA ASN A 65 -14.14 -9.07 4.80
C ASN A 65 -14.50 -7.59 4.92
N GLY A 66 -15.40 -7.11 4.05
CA GLY A 66 -15.89 -5.73 4.03
C GLY A 66 -16.75 -5.30 5.24
N LYS A 67 -16.97 -6.21 6.20
CA LYS A 67 -17.71 -5.96 7.45
C LYS A 67 -16.90 -6.29 8.70
N ALA A 68 -15.68 -6.80 8.54
CA ALA A 68 -14.81 -7.08 9.67
C ALA A 68 -14.46 -5.78 10.42
N ARG A 69 -14.10 -5.93 11.69
CA ARG A 69 -13.63 -4.82 12.52
C ARG A 69 -12.25 -5.13 13.09
N PRO A 70 -11.32 -4.18 13.04
CA PRO A 70 -10.01 -4.37 13.61
C PRO A 70 -10.08 -4.36 15.14
N GLU A 71 -9.22 -5.15 15.77
CA GLU A 71 -9.05 -5.19 17.22
C GLU A 71 -7.79 -4.41 17.60
N VAL A 72 -7.97 -3.30 18.30
CA VAL A 72 -6.88 -2.44 18.76
C VAL A 72 -6.48 -2.83 20.18
N LYS A 73 -5.20 -3.13 20.39
CA LYS A 73 -4.66 -3.53 21.69
C LYS A 73 -3.36 -2.79 22.01
N LYS A 74 -3.33 -2.04 23.10
CA LYS A 74 -2.09 -1.50 23.67
C LYS A 74 -1.34 -2.62 24.38
N ILE A 75 -0.17 -3.00 23.87
CA ILE A 75 0.63 -4.13 24.41
C ILE A 75 1.81 -3.65 25.25
N SER A 76 2.16 -2.37 25.16
CA SER A 76 3.10 -1.68 26.04
C SER A 76 2.77 -0.18 26.05
N PRO A 77 3.42 0.66 26.88
CA PRO A 77 3.17 2.10 26.89
C PRO A 77 3.25 2.74 25.51
N SER A 78 4.21 2.34 24.67
CA SER A 78 4.45 2.94 23.35
C SER A 78 4.14 2.01 22.17
N VAL A 79 3.55 0.83 22.38
CA VAL A 79 3.26 -0.11 21.29
C VAL A 79 1.79 -0.50 21.28
N ILE A 80 1.14 -0.22 20.16
CA ILE A 80 -0.22 -0.62 19.84
C ILE A 80 -0.15 -1.71 18.77
N LYS A 81 -0.83 -2.82 19.01
CA LYS A 81 -1.03 -3.88 18.03
C LYS A 81 -2.47 -3.82 17.52
N VAL A 82 -2.66 -3.90 16.21
CA VAL A 82 -3.98 -3.96 15.59
C VAL A 82 -4.10 -5.23 14.75
N LEU A 83 -5.06 -6.07 15.10
CA LEU A 83 -5.43 -7.23 14.30
C LEU A 83 -6.55 -6.83 13.33
N GLY A 84 -6.29 -6.91 12.03
CA GLY A 84 -7.21 -6.45 11.00
C GLY A 84 -8.38 -7.38 10.71
N ASN A 85 -8.36 -8.64 11.16
CA ASN A 85 -9.46 -9.60 10.96
C ASN A 85 -9.90 -9.73 9.48
N ASN A 86 -8.93 -9.74 8.54
CA ASN A 86 -9.15 -9.74 7.09
C ASN A 86 -9.92 -8.50 6.56
N CYS A 87 -9.96 -7.39 7.30
CA CYS A 87 -10.51 -6.14 6.79
C CYS A 87 -9.49 -5.38 5.93
N LEU A 88 -9.97 -4.33 5.25
CA LEU A 88 -9.13 -3.43 4.48
C LEU A 88 -8.19 -2.63 5.41
N ALA A 89 -6.92 -2.48 5.03
CA ALA A 89 -5.95 -1.72 5.83
C ALA A 89 -6.38 -0.27 6.14
N PRO A 90 -7.09 0.46 5.25
CA PRO A 90 -7.69 1.75 5.59
C PRO A 90 -8.64 1.70 6.80
N MET A 91 -9.39 0.61 6.99
CA MET A 91 -10.22 0.43 8.19
C MET A 91 -9.39 0.18 9.45
N VAL A 92 -8.27 -0.54 9.32
CA VAL A 92 -7.31 -0.71 10.41
C VAL A 92 -6.73 0.64 10.84
N LEU A 93 -6.28 1.45 9.88
CA LEU A 93 -5.69 2.76 10.13
C LEU A 93 -6.70 3.76 10.70
N ASN A 94 -7.94 3.77 10.20
CA ASN A 94 -9.02 4.59 10.73
C ASN A 94 -9.27 4.35 12.23
N LYS A 95 -9.02 3.12 12.74
CA LYS A 95 -9.12 2.81 14.18
C LYS A 95 -7.78 2.93 14.92
N GLY A 96 -6.67 2.64 14.26
CA GLY A 96 -5.34 2.58 14.88
C GLY A 96 -4.63 3.92 14.99
N LEU A 97 -4.77 4.81 14.01
CA LEU A 97 -4.08 6.10 13.99
C LEU A 97 -4.45 7.01 15.17
N PRO A 98 -5.72 7.15 15.59
CA PRO A 98 -6.06 7.95 16.76
C PRO A 98 -5.34 7.47 18.04
N GLU A 99 -5.27 6.15 18.25
CA GLU A 99 -4.57 5.56 19.40
C GLU A 99 -3.04 5.72 19.29
N LEU A 100 -2.48 5.62 18.08
CA LEU A 100 -1.07 5.88 17.80
C LEU A 100 -0.71 7.33 18.14
N ILE A 101 -1.46 8.30 17.61
CA ILE A 101 -1.25 9.74 17.82
C ILE A 101 -1.35 10.08 19.31
N LYS A 102 -2.41 9.60 19.98
CA LYS A 102 -2.59 9.79 21.42
C LYS A 102 -1.38 9.26 22.20
N THR A 103 -0.99 8.02 21.92
CA THR A 103 0.12 7.37 22.63
C THR A 103 1.47 8.06 22.35
N ALA A 104 1.69 8.55 21.14
CA ALA A 104 2.89 9.31 20.78
C ALA A 104 2.95 10.65 21.53
N LYS A 105 1.83 11.36 21.66
CA LYS A 105 1.75 12.61 22.44
C LYS A 105 1.99 12.36 23.94
N GLU A 106 1.52 11.24 24.48
CA GLU A 106 1.74 10.86 25.88
C GLU A 106 3.20 10.46 26.18
N ASN A 107 3.84 9.69 25.29
CA ASN A 107 5.11 9.02 25.58
C ASN A 107 6.31 9.54 24.76
N GLY A 108 6.10 10.50 23.87
CA GLY A 108 7.11 11.03 22.94
C GLY A 108 7.33 10.17 21.69
N VAL A 109 7.05 8.86 21.75
CA VAL A 109 7.11 7.94 20.61
C VAL A 109 6.08 6.82 20.77
N ALA A 110 5.53 6.36 19.65
CA ALA A 110 4.67 5.19 19.61
C ALA A 110 4.82 4.41 18.30
N VAL A 111 4.50 3.11 18.33
CA VAL A 111 4.52 2.20 17.18
C VAL A 111 3.16 1.54 17.04
N LEU A 112 2.63 1.51 15.81
CA LEU A 112 1.43 0.78 15.44
C LEU A 112 1.82 -0.46 14.62
N ALA A 113 1.73 -1.63 15.21
CA ALA A 113 1.97 -2.91 14.56
C ALA A 113 0.65 -3.47 14.01
N ILE A 114 0.54 -3.62 12.70
CA ILE A 114 -0.69 -4.07 12.02
C ILE A 114 -0.48 -5.48 11.49
N ASN A 115 -1.48 -6.35 11.68
CA ASN A 115 -1.51 -7.68 11.08
C ASN A 115 -2.86 -8.00 10.44
N ASN A 116 -2.86 -8.99 9.53
CA ASN A 116 -4.08 -9.61 9.00
C ASN A 116 -5.05 -8.60 8.37
N SER A 117 -4.53 -7.76 7.46
CA SER A 117 -5.25 -6.68 6.79
C SER A 117 -4.88 -6.57 5.32
N HIS A 118 -5.80 -6.10 4.49
CA HIS A 118 -5.59 -6.09 3.04
C HIS A 118 -5.24 -4.71 2.49
N HIS A 119 -4.11 -4.65 1.77
CA HIS A 119 -3.63 -3.54 0.92
C HIS A 119 -3.56 -2.16 1.57
N MET A 120 -2.35 -1.75 1.94
CA MET A 120 -2.02 -0.43 2.50
C MET A 120 -1.94 0.71 1.46
N ALA A 121 -2.77 0.65 0.40
CA ALA A 121 -2.92 1.65 -0.68
C ALA A 121 -1.70 2.59 -0.92
N ALA A 122 -1.93 3.89 -1.05
CA ALA A 122 -0.88 4.89 -0.86
C ALA A 122 -0.78 5.20 0.65
N MET A 123 0.43 5.39 1.17
CA MET A 123 0.65 5.59 2.61
C MET A 123 0.76 7.06 2.99
N TRP A 124 1.03 7.96 2.03
CA TRP A 124 1.11 9.39 2.28
C TRP A 124 -0.12 9.99 2.99
N PRO A 125 -1.39 9.58 2.74
CA PRO A 125 -2.54 10.19 3.43
C PRO A 125 -2.51 9.94 4.94
N GLU A 126 -1.94 8.81 5.33
CA GLU A 126 -1.92 8.32 6.70
C GLU A 126 -0.78 8.95 7.49
N THR A 127 0.41 9.06 6.87
CA THR A 127 1.55 9.77 7.48
C THR A 127 1.31 11.27 7.51
N GLU A 128 0.66 11.84 6.48
CA GLU A 128 0.21 13.24 6.45
C GLU A 128 -0.72 13.54 7.62
N ALA A 129 -1.75 12.72 7.85
CA ALA A 129 -2.69 12.91 8.96
C ALA A 129 -2.00 12.93 10.34
N VAL A 130 -0.97 12.09 10.53
CA VAL A 130 -0.16 12.11 11.76
C VAL A 130 0.67 13.40 11.86
N ALA A 131 1.20 13.90 10.74
CA ALA A 131 1.98 15.14 10.72
C ALA A 131 1.13 16.41 10.86
N GLU A 132 -0.13 16.40 10.43
CA GLU A 132 -1.10 17.47 10.71
C GLU A 132 -1.37 17.62 12.21
N GLU A 133 -1.22 16.53 12.98
CA GLU A 133 -1.29 16.52 14.45
C GLU A 133 -0.01 17.00 15.16
N GLY A 134 0.96 17.52 14.39
CA GLY A 134 2.22 18.06 14.91
C GLY A 134 3.27 17.00 15.25
N LEU A 135 3.12 15.77 14.76
CA LEU A 135 4.03 14.65 15.00
C LEU A 135 4.87 14.30 13.76
N VAL A 136 6.00 13.64 13.95
CA VAL A 136 6.74 13.02 12.84
C VAL A 136 6.18 11.62 12.60
N ALA A 137 6.00 11.24 11.34
CA ALA A 137 5.50 9.92 10.99
C ALA A 137 6.47 9.18 10.07
N PHE A 138 6.60 7.87 10.30
CA PHE A 138 7.26 6.93 9.41
C PHE A 138 6.38 5.67 9.30
N ALA A 139 6.11 5.23 8.09
CA ALA A 139 5.34 4.04 7.80
C ALA A 139 6.03 3.19 6.74
N CYS A 140 5.86 1.88 6.83
CA CYS A 140 6.31 0.94 5.82
C CYS A 140 5.40 -0.30 5.81
N THR A 141 5.39 -1.01 4.69
CA THR A 141 4.57 -2.22 4.50
C THR A 141 5.26 -3.13 3.49
N SER A 142 5.02 -4.44 3.56
CA SER A 142 5.44 -5.42 2.56
C SER A 142 4.24 -5.88 1.72
N TYR A 143 4.49 -6.62 0.64
CA TYR A 143 3.42 -7.15 -0.23
C TYR A 143 3.83 -8.50 -0.84
N LYS A 144 3.34 -8.91 -2.01
CA LYS A 144 3.86 -10.09 -2.72
C LYS A 144 5.18 -9.81 -3.44
N PRO A 145 6.03 -10.82 -3.66
CA PRO A 145 7.31 -10.66 -4.32
C PRO A 145 7.11 -10.13 -5.74
N ALA A 146 7.77 -9.02 -6.03
CA ALA A 146 7.79 -8.38 -7.34
C ALA A 146 9.17 -7.78 -7.68
N VAL A 147 10.07 -7.68 -6.69
CA VAL A 147 11.36 -7.01 -6.81
C VAL A 147 12.49 -8.03 -6.56
N ALA A 148 13.46 -8.05 -7.45
CA ALA A 148 14.67 -8.86 -7.30
C ALA A 148 15.67 -8.16 -6.38
N PRO A 149 16.24 -8.84 -5.37
CA PRO A 149 17.39 -8.31 -4.63
C PRO A 149 18.54 -7.93 -5.59
N ALA A 150 19.35 -6.95 -5.21
CA ALA A 150 20.49 -6.55 -6.05
C ALA A 150 21.40 -7.74 -6.35
N GLY A 151 21.65 -8.00 -7.65
CA GLY A 151 22.42 -9.14 -8.13
C GLY A 151 21.61 -10.43 -8.38
N ALA A 152 20.32 -10.45 -8.03
CA ALA A 152 19.41 -11.54 -8.35
C ALA A 152 18.56 -11.23 -9.59
N ILE A 153 17.95 -12.27 -10.15
CA ILE A 153 17.00 -12.17 -11.29
C ILE A 153 15.61 -12.72 -10.96
N LYS A 154 15.41 -13.21 -9.73
CA LYS A 154 14.12 -13.72 -9.24
C LYS A 154 13.56 -12.79 -8.17
N PRO A 155 12.23 -12.58 -8.13
CA PRO A 155 11.60 -11.76 -7.11
C PRO A 155 11.76 -12.39 -5.72
N LEU A 156 12.00 -11.56 -4.72
CA LEU A 156 11.98 -11.94 -3.30
C LEU A 156 11.21 -10.92 -2.47
N PHE A 157 11.50 -9.64 -2.68
CA PHE A 157 10.85 -8.54 -1.98
C PHE A 157 9.57 -8.13 -2.70
N GLY A 158 8.59 -7.63 -1.95
CA GLY A 158 7.55 -6.80 -2.53
C GLY A 158 8.10 -5.44 -2.99
N THR A 159 7.21 -4.59 -3.50
CA THR A 159 7.55 -3.19 -3.81
C THR A 159 7.86 -2.37 -2.54
N ASN A 160 7.50 -2.92 -1.38
CA ASN A 160 7.94 -2.55 -0.04
C ASN A 160 8.09 -1.05 0.19
N PRO A 161 7.00 -0.26 0.08
CA PRO A 161 7.12 1.18 0.16
C PRO A 161 7.46 1.68 1.56
N ILE A 162 7.99 2.90 1.60
CA ILE A 162 8.19 3.69 2.81
C ILE A 162 7.52 5.04 2.62
N SER A 163 6.89 5.54 3.68
CA SER A 163 6.34 6.88 3.74
C SER A 163 6.83 7.59 4.98
N PHE A 164 7.09 8.89 4.86
CA PHE A 164 7.55 9.73 5.93
C PHE A 164 6.88 11.09 5.82
N ALA A 165 6.48 11.63 6.96
CA ALA A 165 5.91 12.96 7.06
C ALA A 165 6.56 13.76 8.18
N TRP A 166 6.82 15.04 7.90
CA TRP A 166 7.41 15.99 8.83
C TRP A 166 6.48 17.20 9.02
N PRO A 167 6.09 17.52 10.27
CA PRO A 167 5.16 18.60 10.55
C PRO A 167 5.81 19.97 10.31
N ARG A 168 5.04 20.91 9.78
CA ARG A 168 5.48 22.30 9.59
C ARG A 168 4.45 23.26 10.20
N PRO A 169 4.74 23.92 11.33
CA PRO A 169 3.79 24.83 11.97
C PRO A 169 3.18 25.85 10.99
N GLY A 170 1.86 25.87 10.88
CA GLY A 170 1.10 26.77 9.99
C GLY A 170 1.25 26.50 8.49
N LYS A 171 1.79 25.34 8.09
CA LYS A 171 1.98 24.96 6.67
C LYS A 171 1.58 23.48 6.49
N THR A 172 1.30 23.09 5.25
CA THR A 172 1.16 21.66 4.89
C THR A 172 2.41 20.88 5.31
N PRO A 173 2.32 19.65 5.82
CA PRO A 173 3.50 18.83 6.12
C PRO A 173 4.44 18.65 4.91
N VAL A 174 5.68 18.27 5.17
CA VAL A 174 6.55 17.70 4.12
C VAL A 174 6.30 16.21 4.14
N VAL A 175 5.82 15.65 3.04
CA VAL A 175 5.51 14.22 2.94
C VAL A 175 6.26 13.64 1.75
N PHE A 176 6.86 12.46 1.94
CA PHE A 176 7.26 11.61 0.83
C PHE A 176 6.68 10.21 1.01
N ASP A 177 6.39 9.56 -0.10
CA ASP A 177 5.89 8.19 -0.16
C ASP A 177 6.43 7.55 -1.43
N MET A 178 7.17 6.46 -1.29
CA MET A 178 7.86 5.83 -2.40
C MET A 178 7.96 4.31 -2.21
N ALA A 179 7.83 3.57 -3.31
CA ALA A 179 8.26 2.19 -3.36
C ALA A 179 9.78 2.08 -3.16
N THR A 180 10.25 0.94 -2.63
CA THR A 180 11.67 0.58 -2.68
C THR A 180 12.04 -0.14 -3.99
N ALA A 181 11.04 -0.44 -4.83
CA ALA A 181 11.23 -0.69 -6.25
C ALA A 181 11.58 0.60 -7.00
N SER A 182 12.22 0.47 -8.16
CA SER A 182 12.52 1.58 -9.07
C SER A 182 11.27 2.24 -9.68
N MET A 183 10.15 1.51 -9.72
CA MET A 183 8.83 1.97 -10.15
C MET A 183 7.76 1.10 -9.48
N ALA A 184 6.57 1.64 -9.21
CA ALA A 184 5.49 0.81 -8.69
C ALA A 184 4.95 -0.14 -9.78
N MET A 185 4.63 -1.39 -9.41
CA MET A 185 4.06 -2.35 -10.37
C MET A 185 2.76 -1.84 -11.01
N GLY A 186 1.95 -1.07 -10.28
CA GLY A 186 0.76 -0.43 -10.84
C GLY A 186 1.08 0.56 -11.97
N GLU A 187 2.16 1.31 -11.86
CA GLU A 187 2.61 2.24 -12.91
C GLU A 187 3.14 1.49 -14.14
N VAL A 188 3.85 0.37 -13.94
CA VAL A 188 4.27 -0.51 -15.04
C VAL A 188 3.05 -1.09 -15.76
N GLN A 189 2.01 -1.50 -15.02
CA GLN A 189 0.75 -1.97 -15.62
C GLN A 189 0.00 -0.87 -16.39
N VAL A 190 0.01 0.37 -15.88
CA VAL A 190 -0.54 1.54 -16.60
C VAL A 190 0.24 1.80 -17.88
N ALA A 191 1.58 1.82 -17.82
CA ALA A 191 2.44 2.00 -19.00
C ALA A 191 2.22 0.89 -20.05
N LYS A 192 2.09 -0.37 -19.61
CA LYS A 192 1.73 -1.51 -20.47
C LYS A 192 0.38 -1.29 -21.16
N ARG A 193 -0.65 -0.89 -20.40
CA ARG A 193 -2.01 -0.64 -20.93
C ARG A 193 -2.02 0.49 -21.95
N GLU A 194 -1.18 1.51 -21.76
CA GLU A 194 -1.11 2.70 -22.61
C GLU A 194 -0.10 2.57 -23.76
N GLY A 195 0.69 1.49 -23.80
CA GLY A 195 1.69 1.26 -24.84
C GLY A 195 2.95 2.13 -24.71
N HIS A 196 3.25 2.62 -23.50
CA HIS A 196 4.43 3.43 -23.21
C HIS A 196 5.60 2.57 -22.72
N LYS A 197 6.84 2.97 -23.06
CA LYS A 197 8.06 2.36 -22.50
C LYS A 197 8.31 2.87 -21.08
N VAL A 198 8.99 2.06 -20.28
CA VAL A 198 9.52 2.46 -18.96
C VAL A 198 11.03 2.73 -19.04
N PRO A 199 11.60 3.53 -18.13
CA PRO A 199 13.04 3.77 -18.09
C PRO A 199 13.87 2.48 -18.01
N LEU A 200 15.08 2.50 -18.57
CA LEU A 200 16.03 1.40 -18.38
C LEU A 200 16.39 1.31 -16.88
N GLY A 201 16.49 0.09 -16.36
CA GLY A 201 16.70 -0.16 -14.93
C GLY A 201 15.41 -0.27 -14.11
N THR A 202 14.22 -0.15 -14.74
CA THR A 202 12.95 -0.42 -14.06
C THR A 202 12.81 -1.91 -13.70
N GLY A 203 13.20 -2.80 -14.61
CA GLY A 203 13.04 -4.24 -14.41
C GLY A 203 13.83 -5.08 -15.38
N LEU A 204 13.72 -6.39 -15.18
CA LEU A 204 14.30 -7.43 -16.02
C LEU A 204 13.19 -8.27 -16.65
N THR A 205 13.50 -8.83 -17.81
CA THR A 205 12.73 -9.92 -18.42
C THR A 205 12.78 -11.19 -17.56
N LYS A 206 11.93 -12.17 -17.87
CA LYS A 206 11.94 -13.52 -17.25
C LYS A 206 13.31 -14.22 -17.29
N ASP A 207 14.14 -13.89 -18.29
CA ASP A 207 15.47 -14.46 -18.51
C ASP A 207 16.58 -13.63 -17.85
N GLY A 208 16.23 -12.60 -17.07
CA GLY A 208 17.17 -11.76 -16.34
C GLY A 208 17.84 -10.66 -17.19
N LYS A 209 17.35 -10.39 -18.40
CA LYS A 209 17.87 -9.31 -19.27
C LYS A 209 17.21 -7.97 -18.98
N GLU A 210 17.97 -6.88 -19.05
CA GLU A 210 17.43 -5.52 -18.95
C GLU A 210 16.41 -5.23 -20.07
N THR A 211 15.37 -4.46 -19.76
CA THR A 211 14.34 -4.09 -20.73
C THR A 211 13.70 -2.74 -20.41
N THR A 212 13.07 -2.13 -21.42
CA THR A 212 12.22 -0.94 -21.31
C THR A 212 10.76 -1.25 -21.65
N ASP A 213 10.46 -2.51 -21.95
CA ASP A 213 9.11 -3.01 -22.25
C ASP A 213 8.39 -3.37 -20.94
N PRO A 214 7.33 -2.64 -20.55
CA PRO A 214 6.61 -2.94 -19.32
C PRO A 214 5.90 -4.30 -19.34
N GLY A 215 5.54 -4.83 -20.51
CA GLY A 215 4.95 -6.16 -20.64
C GLY A 215 5.93 -7.25 -20.27
N GLN A 216 7.19 -7.13 -20.70
CA GLN A 216 8.24 -8.10 -20.34
C GLN A 216 8.59 -8.10 -18.85
N ILE A 217 8.33 -6.99 -18.15
CA ILE A 217 8.50 -6.87 -16.70
C ILE A 217 7.28 -7.43 -15.97
N ALA A 218 6.07 -7.04 -16.38
CA ALA A 218 4.83 -7.43 -15.72
C ALA A 218 4.45 -8.91 -15.93
N ASP A 219 4.83 -9.49 -17.07
CA ASP A 219 4.41 -10.84 -17.50
C ASP A 219 5.54 -11.86 -17.30
N GLY A 220 5.88 -12.11 -16.04
CA GLY A 220 6.89 -13.11 -15.65
C GLY A 220 8.31 -12.58 -15.54
N GLY A 221 8.53 -11.28 -15.79
CA GLY A 221 9.74 -10.57 -15.42
C GLY A 221 9.77 -10.16 -13.95
N VAL A 222 10.59 -9.16 -13.63
CA VAL A 222 10.78 -8.69 -12.26
C VAL A 222 11.18 -7.22 -12.20
N LEU A 223 10.77 -6.49 -11.16
CA LEU A 223 11.24 -5.13 -10.89
C LEU A 223 12.63 -5.13 -10.25
N LEU A 224 13.36 -4.03 -10.44
CA LEU A 224 14.62 -3.79 -9.75
C LEU A 224 14.44 -2.78 -8.59
N PRO A 225 15.28 -2.82 -7.54
CA PRO A 225 15.25 -1.83 -6.47
C PRO A 225 15.74 -0.46 -6.96
N PHE A 226 15.22 0.62 -6.39
CA PHE A 226 15.77 1.95 -6.68
C PHE A 226 17.23 2.05 -6.21
N GLY A 227 18.08 2.78 -6.93
CA GLY A 227 19.47 2.98 -6.51
C GLY A 227 20.29 1.69 -6.31
N GLY A 228 19.90 0.59 -6.98
CA GLY A 228 20.60 -0.69 -6.94
C GLY A 228 20.70 -1.29 -5.54
N TYR A 229 21.92 -1.61 -5.09
CA TYR A 229 22.14 -2.28 -3.80
C TYR A 229 21.63 -1.47 -2.59
N LYS A 230 21.57 -0.13 -2.68
CA LYS A 230 21.06 0.71 -1.60
C LYS A 230 19.56 0.54 -1.40
N GLY A 231 18.76 0.62 -2.46
CA GLY A 231 17.32 0.34 -2.36
C GLY A 231 17.04 -1.12 -2.05
N SER A 232 17.89 -2.04 -2.49
CA SER A 232 17.81 -3.45 -2.08
C SER A 232 17.97 -3.62 -0.56
N GLY A 233 18.90 -2.89 0.06
CA GLY A 233 19.07 -2.89 1.51
C GLY A 233 17.87 -2.31 2.25
N ILE A 234 17.25 -1.25 1.71
CA ILE A 234 16.04 -0.64 2.27
C ILE A 234 14.84 -1.58 2.10
N ALA A 235 14.68 -2.23 0.95
CA ALA A 235 13.62 -3.21 0.71
C ALA A 235 13.68 -4.38 1.71
N MET A 236 14.89 -4.87 2.01
CA MET A 236 15.13 -5.88 3.03
C MET A 236 14.80 -5.37 4.44
N MET A 237 15.15 -4.12 4.76
CA MET A 237 14.76 -3.50 6.04
C MET A 237 13.24 -3.47 6.18
N VAL A 238 12.51 -3.12 5.12
CA VAL A 238 11.03 -3.10 5.14
C VAL A 238 10.45 -4.50 5.32
N GLU A 239 10.99 -5.55 4.69
CA GLU A 239 10.56 -6.94 4.97
C GLU A 239 10.66 -7.28 6.46
N LEU A 240 11.76 -6.89 7.11
CA LEU A 240 11.99 -7.20 8.51
C LEU A 240 11.08 -6.37 9.44
N LEU A 241 10.82 -5.10 9.10
CA LEU A 241 9.95 -4.22 9.90
C LEU A 241 8.45 -4.53 9.73
N ALA A 242 8.01 -4.79 8.49
CA ALA A 242 6.60 -5.00 8.18
C ALA A 242 6.16 -6.47 8.22
N GLY A 243 7.09 -7.42 8.08
CA GLY A 243 6.84 -8.85 8.26
C GLY A 243 7.27 -9.30 9.66
N ALA A 244 8.56 -9.61 9.82
CA ALA A 244 9.09 -10.28 11.02
C ALA A 244 8.80 -9.55 12.35
N LEU A 245 9.04 -8.24 12.41
CA LEU A 245 8.92 -7.47 13.66
C LEU A 245 7.48 -7.45 14.19
N VAL A 246 6.48 -7.34 13.31
CA VAL A 246 5.07 -7.29 13.69
C VAL A 246 4.44 -8.69 13.75
N GLY A 247 5.20 -9.74 13.41
CA GLY A 247 4.75 -11.12 13.36
C GLY A 247 3.80 -11.39 12.20
N ASP A 248 3.99 -10.69 11.08
CA ASP A 248 3.30 -10.96 9.82
C ASP A 248 4.18 -11.78 8.87
N ASN A 249 3.61 -12.10 7.71
CA ASN A 249 4.27 -12.82 6.64
C ASN A 249 5.36 -11.95 5.97
N PHE A 250 6.47 -12.59 5.62
CA PHE A 250 7.33 -12.06 4.57
C PHE A 250 6.63 -12.10 3.22
N SER A 251 7.13 -11.30 2.26
CA SER A 251 6.52 -11.25 0.93
C SER A 251 6.35 -12.62 0.27
N PHE A 252 7.37 -13.49 0.36
CA PHE A 252 7.31 -14.84 -0.23
C PHE A 252 6.29 -15.76 0.46
N GLU A 253 6.04 -15.56 1.75
CA GLU A 253 5.01 -16.32 2.49
C GLU A 253 3.61 -15.83 2.13
N THR A 254 3.44 -14.50 1.95
CA THR A 254 2.20 -13.92 1.43
C THR A 254 1.86 -14.49 0.06
N ALA A 255 2.85 -14.62 -0.83
CA ALA A 255 2.62 -15.25 -2.14
C ALA A 255 2.26 -16.74 -2.05
N ALA A 256 2.87 -17.49 -1.14
CA ALA A 256 2.56 -18.90 -0.95
C ALA A 256 1.13 -19.12 -0.40
N LYS A 257 0.59 -18.16 0.35
CA LYS A 257 -0.76 -18.19 0.93
C LYS A 257 -1.83 -17.57 0.03
N ASP A 258 -1.45 -16.85 -1.03
CA ASP A 258 -2.39 -16.16 -1.89
C ASP A 258 -3.19 -17.16 -2.77
N ASN A 259 -4.51 -17.05 -2.75
CA ASN A 259 -5.41 -17.87 -3.55
C ASN A 259 -5.53 -17.40 -5.02
N ASN A 260 -4.85 -16.30 -5.39
CA ASN A 260 -4.84 -15.69 -6.73
C ASN A 260 -6.21 -15.32 -7.31
N ASP A 261 -7.19 -14.98 -6.47
CA ASP A 261 -8.52 -14.52 -6.88
C ASP A 261 -8.58 -13.11 -7.52
N GLY A 262 -7.43 -12.45 -7.70
CA GLY A 262 -7.30 -11.09 -8.22
C GLY A 262 -7.47 -9.98 -7.18
N GLY A 263 -7.91 -10.30 -5.96
CA GLY A 263 -7.91 -9.39 -4.82
C GLY A 263 -6.55 -9.33 -4.12
N PRO A 264 -6.22 -8.21 -3.44
CA PRO A 264 -4.97 -8.09 -2.72
C PRO A 264 -4.92 -9.09 -1.54
N PRO A 265 -3.83 -9.87 -1.38
CA PRO A 265 -3.62 -10.70 -0.20
C PRO A 265 -3.51 -9.85 1.08
N SER A 266 -3.66 -10.54 2.21
CA SER A 266 -3.37 -9.99 3.53
C SER A 266 -1.87 -9.90 3.78
#